data_AF-A0A962H339-F1
#
_entry.id   AF-A0A962H339-F1
#
_cell.length_a   1.000
_cell.length_b   1.000
_cell.length_c   1.000
_cell.angle_alpha   90.00
_cell.angle_beta   90.00
_cell.angle_gamma   90.00
#
_symmetry.space_group_name_H-M   'P 1'
#
loop_
_entity.id
_entity.type
_entity.pdbx_description
1 polymer ?
#
loop_
_entity_poly.entity_id
_entity_poly.type
_entity_poly.pdbx_seq_one_letter_code
_entity_poly.pdbx_strand_id
1 'polypeptide(L)'
;MTRILGIDPGSRTTGIGIIDTDGRNNKLVHFQPLRCGDGEFPERLKVIFTEITDLIHQFRPDEVSVETVFMAKNAASALKLGQARGAAICAAVAMDLPVYEYAPKAVKQSVVGKGAAAKSQIQYMVSLLLNIKKEVQEDAADALAVAICHANSRWTLGAINQISSNYRKK
;
A
#
# COMPACT_ATOMS: atom_id res chain seq x y z
N MET A 1 -14.06 1.83 12.10
CA MET A 1 -12.83 1.10 11.74
C MET A 1 -12.70 1.25 10.25
N THR A 2 -11.53 1.66 9.75
CA THR A 2 -11.29 1.88 8.32
C THR A 2 -10.43 0.74 7.80
N ARG A 3 -10.86 0.08 6.73
CA ARG A 3 -10.12 -0.98 6.05
C ARG A 3 -9.29 -0.39 4.91
N ILE A 4 -7.99 -0.62 4.96
CA ILE A 4 -7.03 -0.07 4.01
C ILE A 4 -6.42 -1.20 3.21
N LEU A 5 -6.46 -1.07 1.88
CA LEU A 5 -5.71 -1.90 0.93
C LEU A 5 -4.41 -1.19 0.57
N GLY A 6 -3.27 -1.75 0.97
CA GLY A 6 -1.93 -1.36 0.54
C GLY A 6 -1.47 -2.15 -0.67
N ILE A 7 -0.89 -1.45 -1.65
CA ILE A 7 -0.38 -2.02 -2.90
C ILE A 7 1.06 -1.56 -3.11
N ASP A 8 1.95 -2.53 -3.29
CA ASP A 8 3.31 -2.32 -3.81
C ASP A 8 3.37 -2.84 -5.25
N PRO A 9 3.16 -1.98 -6.26
CA PRO A 9 3.02 -2.41 -7.64
C PRO A 9 4.35 -2.90 -8.22
N GLY A 10 4.31 -4.03 -8.92
CA GLY A 10 5.46 -4.53 -9.67
C GLY A 10 5.05 -5.28 -10.95
N SER A 11 5.90 -5.19 -11.98
CA SER A 11 5.61 -5.75 -13.31
C SER A 11 5.62 -7.29 -13.40
N ARG A 12 6.03 -7.97 -12.32
CA ARG A 12 6.11 -9.43 -12.21
C ARG A 12 5.36 -9.93 -10.99
N THR A 13 5.63 -9.29 -9.86
CA THR A 13 4.93 -9.50 -8.60
C THR A 13 4.44 -8.15 -8.11
N THR A 14 3.19 -8.08 -7.68
CA THR A 14 2.61 -6.93 -6.97
C THR A 14 2.32 -7.37 -5.54
N GLY A 15 2.82 -6.63 -4.56
CA GLY A 15 2.53 -6.88 -3.15
C GLY A 15 1.13 -6.39 -2.78
N ILE A 16 0.38 -7.20 -2.03
CA ILE A 16 -0.93 -6.85 -1.49
C ILE A 16 -0.89 -7.00 0.04
N GLY A 17 -1.37 -5.98 0.74
CA GLY A 17 -1.58 -6.01 2.19
C GLY A 17 -2.88 -5.31 2.57
N ILE A 18 -3.67 -5.91 3.47
CA ILE A 18 -4.93 -5.35 3.94
C ILE A 18 -4.88 -5.29 5.46
N ILE A 19 -5.19 -4.10 5.99
CA ILE A 19 -5.28 -3.87 7.44
C ILE A 19 -6.59 -3.18 7.78
N ASP A 20 -7.05 -3.41 9.01
CA ASP A 20 -8.07 -2.60 9.64
C ASP A 20 -7.42 -1.65 10.64
N THR A 21 -7.83 -0.39 10.65
CA THR A 21 -7.34 0.62 11.59
C THR A 21 -8.48 1.33 12.32
N ASP A 22 -8.29 1.58 13.62
CA ASP A 22 -9.12 2.52 14.40
C ASP A 22 -8.47 3.92 14.51
N GLY A 23 -7.35 4.13 13.80
CA GLY A 23 -6.53 5.33 13.85
C GLY A 23 -5.39 5.27 14.87
N ARG A 24 -5.41 4.33 15.82
CA ARG A 24 -4.33 4.10 16.79
C ARG A 24 -3.73 2.71 16.68
N ASN A 25 -4.57 1.71 16.47
CA ASN A 25 -4.22 0.31 16.37
C ASN A 25 -4.49 -0.18 14.95
N ASN A 26 -3.53 -0.93 14.42
CA ASN A 26 -3.64 -1.60 13.14
C ASN A 26 -3.77 -3.11 13.37
N LYS A 27 -4.66 -3.76 12.64
CA LYS A 27 -4.86 -5.21 12.66
C LYS A 27 -4.68 -5.77 11.26
N LEU A 28 -3.90 -6.84 11.14
CA LEU A 28 -3.77 -7.54 9.87
C LEU A 28 -5.11 -8.20 9.50
N VAL A 29 -5.54 -8.02 8.25
CA VAL A 29 -6.70 -8.69 7.66
C VAL A 29 -6.25 -9.75 6.66
N HIS A 30 -5.39 -9.37 5.72
CA HIS A 30 -4.92 -10.24 4.65
C HIS A 30 -3.59 -9.74 4.09
N PHE A 31 -2.77 -10.62 3.53
CA PHE A 31 -1.67 -10.23 2.66
C PHE A 31 -1.33 -11.36 1.70
N GLN A 32 -0.91 -11.02 0.49
CA GLN A 32 -0.44 -12.00 -0.50
C GLN A 32 0.43 -11.36 -1.56
N PRO A 33 1.37 -12.12 -2.16
CA PRO A 33 1.96 -11.73 -3.44
C PRO A 33 0.97 -12.01 -4.58
N LEU A 34 0.75 -11.02 -5.45
CA LEU A 34 0.04 -11.18 -6.71
C LEU A 34 1.08 -11.43 -7.81
N ARG A 35 1.18 -12.67 -8.28
CA ARG A 35 2.06 -13.06 -9.38
C ARG A 35 1.33 -12.81 -10.69
N CYS A 36 1.87 -11.95 -11.54
CA CYS A 36 1.22 -11.55 -12.78
C CYS A 36 1.25 -12.65 -13.87
N GLY A 37 2.05 -13.71 -13.66
CA GLY A 37 2.25 -14.81 -14.60
C GLY A 37 3.36 -14.56 -15.63
N ASP A 38 3.52 -15.51 -16.55
CA ASP A 38 4.56 -15.51 -17.60
C ASP A 38 4.06 -15.08 -18.98
N GLY A 39 2.80 -14.63 -19.07
CA GLY A 39 2.17 -14.16 -20.30
C GLY A 39 2.71 -12.82 -20.81
N GLU A 40 2.17 -12.38 -21.95
CA GLU A 40 2.53 -11.11 -22.57
C GLU A 40 2.24 -9.94 -21.64
N PHE A 41 2.99 -8.84 -21.78
CA PHE A 41 2.88 -7.73 -20.83
C PHE A 41 1.44 -7.15 -20.69
N PRO A 42 0.66 -6.95 -21.78
CA PRO A 42 -0.74 -6.53 -21.65
C PRO A 42 -1.63 -7.53 -20.89
N GLU A 43 -1.40 -8.84 -21.03
CA GLU A 43 -2.14 -9.87 -20.30
C GLU A 43 -1.84 -9.78 -18.80
N ARG A 44 -0.58 -9.53 -18.45
CA ARG A 44 -0.17 -9.29 -17.06
C ARG A 44 -0.84 -8.05 -16.46
N LEU A 45 -1.05 -6.98 -17.23
CA LEU A 45 -1.81 -5.81 -16.78
C LEU A 45 -3.28 -6.17 -16.49
N LYS A 46 -3.89 -7.01 -17.34
CA LYS A 46 -5.25 -7.52 -17.09
C LYS A 46 -5.32 -8.34 -15.81
N VAL A 47 -4.32 -9.20 -15.54
CA VAL A 47 -4.24 -9.97 -14.29
C VAL A 47 -4.19 -9.04 -13.09
N ILE A 48 -3.30 -8.04 -13.08
CA ILE A 48 -3.21 -7.04 -11.99
C ILE A 48 -4.57 -6.38 -11.76
N PHE A 49 -5.21 -5.90 -12.82
CA PHE A 49 -6.51 -5.21 -12.72
C PHE A 49 -7.59 -6.13 -12.15
N THR A 50 -7.70 -7.35 -12.67
CA THR A 50 -8.76 -8.30 -12.30
C THR A 50 -8.60 -8.76 -10.85
N GLU A 51 -7.39 -9.19 -10.47
CA GLU A 51 -7.11 -9.67 -9.12
C GLU A 51 -7.30 -8.59 -8.05
N ILE A 52 -6.91 -7.34 -8.34
CA ILE A 52 -7.17 -6.22 -7.41
C ILE A 52 -8.67 -5.95 -7.30
N THR A 53 -9.41 -6.00 -8.41
CA THR A 53 -10.87 -5.84 -8.41
C THR A 53 -11.53 -6.94 -7.57
N ASP A 54 -11.09 -8.19 -7.71
CA ASP A 54 -11.60 -9.33 -6.94
C ASP A 54 -11.31 -9.17 -5.45
N LEU A 55 -10.10 -8.73 -5.09
CA LEU A 55 -9.73 -8.42 -3.70
C LEU A 55 -10.59 -7.28 -3.13
N ILE A 56 -10.88 -6.25 -3.92
CA ILE A 56 -11.77 -5.16 -3.51
C ILE A 56 -13.18 -5.69 -3.24
N HIS A 57 -13.72 -6.55 -4.11
CA HIS A 57 -15.02 -7.17 -3.90
C HIS A 57 -15.06 -8.08 -2.66
N GLN A 58 -14.01 -8.87 -2.46
CA GLN A 58 -13.91 -9.83 -1.37
C GLN A 58 -13.77 -9.13 -0.01
N PHE A 59 -12.85 -8.17 0.10
CA PHE A 59 -12.48 -7.57 1.38
C PHE A 59 -13.17 -6.24 1.65
N ARG A 60 -13.74 -5.58 0.63
CA ARG A 60 -14.42 -4.29 0.71
C ARG A 60 -13.60 -3.25 1.48
N PRO A 61 -12.39 -2.91 1.02
CA PRO A 61 -11.62 -1.82 1.62
C PRO A 61 -12.36 -0.49 1.45
N ASP A 62 -12.16 0.42 2.41
CA ASP A 62 -12.67 1.78 2.34
C ASP A 62 -11.72 2.68 1.53
N GLU A 63 -10.42 2.41 1.61
CA GLU A 63 -9.36 3.26 1.06
C GLU A 63 -8.22 2.41 0.49
N VAL A 64 -7.58 2.91 -0.57
CA VAL A 64 -6.42 2.26 -1.20
C VAL A 64 -5.19 3.13 -1.06
N SER A 65 -4.07 2.53 -0.72
CA SER A 65 -2.77 3.18 -0.60
C SER A 65 -1.76 2.49 -1.52
N VAL A 66 -1.01 3.28 -2.28
CA VAL A 66 -0.10 2.78 -3.33
C VAL A 66 1.26 3.44 -3.18
N GLU A 67 2.34 2.66 -3.28
CA GLU A 67 3.69 3.24 -3.33
C GLU A 67 3.89 4.05 -4.64
N THR A 68 4.56 5.20 -4.55
CA THR A 68 5.01 5.92 -5.74
C THR A 68 6.31 5.33 -6.28
N VAL A 69 6.42 5.31 -7.61
CA VAL A 69 7.62 4.82 -8.27
C VAL A 69 8.64 5.95 -8.32
N PHE A 70 9.74 5.81 -7.58
CA PHE A 70 10.86 6.74 -7.68
C PHE A 70 12.03 6.10 -8.43
N MET A 71 12.27 6.57 -9.66
CA MET A 71 13.53 6.47 -10.39
C MET A 71 14.03 5.03 -10.65
N ALA A 72 13.47 4.38 -11.68
CA ALA A 72 14.08 3.15 -12.17
C ALA A 72 15.40 3.47 -12.92
N LYS A 73 16.43 2.63 -12.73
CA LYS A 73 17.72 2.78 -13.43
C LYS A 73 17.61 2.74 -14.96
N ASN A 74 16.53 2.16 -15.49
CA ASN A 74 16.26 1.99 -16.91
C ASN A 74 14.86 2.51 -17.25
N ALA A 75 14.77 3.36 -18.29
CA ALA A 75 13.49 3.91 -18.77
C ALA A 75 12.48 2.82 -19.17
N ALA A 76 12.94 1.72 -19.76
CA ALA A 76 12.06 0.63 -20.18
C ALA A 76 11.42 -0.10 -18.99
N SER A 77 12.16 -0.31 -17.89
CA SER A 77 11.59 -0.90 -16.67
C SER A 77 10.71 0.10 -15.92
N ALA A 78 11.07 1.39 -15.93
CA ALA A 78 10.22 2.46 -15.39
C ALA A 78 8.84 2.47 -16.07
N LEU A 79 8.81 2.35 -17.40
CA LEU A 79 7.57 2.38 -18.17
C LEU A 79 6.69 1.17 -17.85
N LYS A 80 7.26 -0.05 -17.83
CA LYS A 80 6.51 -1.26 -17.45
C LYS A 80 5.97 -1.18 -16.02
N LEU A 81 6.77 -0.67 -15.10
CA LEU A 81 6.35 -0.47 -13.72
C LEU A 81 5.22 0.57 -13.61
N GLY A 82 5.33 1.68 -14.35
CA GLY A 82 4.29 2.69 -14.44
C GLY A 82 2.98 2.16 -15.02
N GLN A 83 3.05 1.28 -16.03
CA GLN A 83 1.87 0.63 -16.61
C GLN A 83 1.21 -0.36 -15.62
N ALA A 84 2.00 -1.19 -14.93
CA ALA A 84 1.52 -2.11 -13.89
C ALA A 84 0.84 -1.35 -12.75
N ARG A 85 1.46 -0.27 -12.29
CA ARG A 85 0.89 0.66 -11.31
C ARG A 85 -0.40 1.31 -11.82
N GLY A 86 -0.42 1.74 -13.07
CA GLY A 86 -1.62 2.29 -13.71
C GLY A 86 -2.77 1.31 -13.67
N ALA A 87 -2.54 0.03 -14.00
CA ALA A 87 -3.54 -1.02 -13.91
C ALA A 87 -4.09 -1.19 -12.48
N ALA A 88 -3.22 -1.16 -11.46
CA ALA A 88 -3.62 -1.27 -10.07
C ALA A 88 -4.47 -0.07 -9.60
N ILE A 89 -4.08 1.15 -9.96
CA ILE A 89 -4.83 2.37 -9.62
C ILE A 89 -6.17 2.38 -10.35
N CYS A 90 -6.19 2.04 -11.64
CA CYS A 90 -7.41 1.93 -12.43
C CYS A 90 -8.41 0.96 -11.81
N ALA A 91 -7.96 -0.20 -11.31
CA ALA A 91 -8.83 -1.16 -10.63
C ALA A 91 -9.48 -0.58 -9.37
N ALA A 92 -8.72 0.17 -8.57
CA ALA A 92 -9.23 0.83 -7.37
C ALA A 92 -10.25 1.93 -7.69
N VAL A 93 -9.90 2.85 -8.59
CA VAL A 93 -10.79 3.99 -8.94
C VAL A 93 -12.01 3.56 -9.74
N ALA A 94 -11.94 2.46 -10.50
CA ALA A 94 -13.10 1.88 -11.17
C ALA A 94 -14.17 1.37 -10.19
N MET A 95 -13.78 1.13 -8.93
CA MET A 95 -14.66 0.73 -7.82
C MET A 95 -14.99 1.92 -6.89
N ASP A 96 -14.79 3.16 -7.35
CA ASP A 96 -15.05 4.41 -6.61
C ASP A 96 -14.27 4.52 -5.28
N LEU A 97 -13.14 3.81 -5.15
CA LEU A 97 -12.32 3.89 -3.95
C LEU A 97 -11.34 5.07 -4.01
N PRO A 98 -11.18 5.83 -2.91
CA PRO A 98 -10.15 6.85 -2.81
C PRO A 98 -8.76 6.20 -2.79
N VAL A 99 -7.87 6.72 -3.64
CA VAL A 99 -6.48 6.24 -3.79
C VAL A 99 -5.52 7.30 -3.26
N TYR A 100 -4.61 6.87 -2.40
CA TYR A 100 -3.57 7.70 -1.80
C TYR A 100 -2.17 7.17 -2.14
N GLU A 101 -1.25 8.08 -2.38
CA GLU A 101 0.07 7.76 -2.89
C GLU A 101 1.17 8.13 -1.90
N TYR A 102 2.13 7.23 -1.69
CA TYR A 102 3.21 7.41 -0.71
C TYR A 102 4.60 7.20 -1.31
N ALA A 103 5.50 8.14 -1.07
CA ALA A 103 6.90 7.99 -1.47
C ALA A 103 7.59 6.88 -0.67
N PRO A 104 8.53 6.11 -1.25
CA PRO A 104 9.25 5.05 -0.54
C PRO A 104 9.94 5.54 0.74
N LYS A 105 10.47 6.78 0.72
CA LYS A 105 11.05 7.42 1.91
C LYS A 105 10.01 7.67 3.00
N ALA A 106 8.79 8.06 2.64
CA ALA A 106 7.70 8.30 3.59
C ALA A 106 7.25 6.99 4.23
N VAL A 107 7.12 5.92 3.45
CA VAL A 107 6.80 4.57 3.96
C VAL A 107 7.85 4.12 4.98
N LYS A 108 9.14 4.19 4.61
CA LYS A 108 10.26 3.85 5.51
C LYS A 108 10.27 4.70 6.78
N GLN A 109 10.05 6.00 6.65
CA GLN A 109 9.99 6.92 7.78
C GLN A 109 8.81 6.59 8.72
N SER A 110 7.64 6.27 8.17
CA SER A 110 6.44 5.96 8.96
C SER A 110 6.57 4.64 9.73
N VAL A 111 7.21 3.63 9.14
CA VAL A 111 7.28 2.28 9.74
C VAL A 111 8.51 2.10 10.62
N VAL A 112 9.68 2.61 10.21
CA VAL A 112 10.96 2.37 10.90
C VAL A 112 11.48 3.62 11.62
N GLY A 113 10.89 4.79 11.38
CA GLY A 113 11.35 6.07 11.93
C GLY A 113 12.56 6.66 11.19
N LYS A 114 13.04 6.01 10.12
CA LYS A 114 14.15 6.49 9.27
C LYS A 114 13.89 6.22 7.79
N GLY A 115 13.85 7.27 6.97
CA GLY A 115 13.63 7.17 5.52
C GLY A 115 14.69 6.38 4.72
N ALA A 116 15.86 6.12 5.31
CA ALA A 116 16.95 5.34 4.71
C ALA A 116 17.02 3.88 5.22
N ALA A 117 15.97 3.38 5.89
CA ALA A 117 15.93 2.02 6.42
C ALA A 117 16.12 0.94 5.33
N ALA A 118 16.77 -0.15 5.73
CA ALA A 118 16.91 -1.35 4.92
C ALA A 118 15.59 -2.13 4.84
N LYS A 119 15.38 -2.89 3.75
CA LYS A 119 14.14 -3.68 3.54
C LYS A 119 13.85 -4.66 4.68
N SER A 120 14.88 -5.33 5.20
CA SER A 120 14.74 -6.25 6.35
C SER A 120 14.21 -5.56 7.62
N GLN A 121 14.52 -4.28 7.82
CA GLN A 121 14.00 -3.51 8.95
C GLN A 121 12.51 -3.21 8.78
N ILE A 122 12.06 -2.95 7.55
CA ILE A 122 10.63 -2.77 7.25
C ILE A 122 9.89 -4.06 7.56
N GLN A 123 10.36 -5.20 7.03
CA GLN A 123 9.76 -6.51 7.24
C GLN A 123 9.64 -6.88 8.74
N TYR A 124 10.70 -6.64 9.51
CA TYR A 124 10.69 -6.84 10.96
C TYR A 124 9.66 -5.93 11.65
N MET A 125 9.67 -4.64 11.34
CA MET A 125 8.75 -3.66 11.95
C MET A 125 7.30 -3.94 11.58
N VAL A 126 7.00 -4.29 10.33
CA VAL A 126 5.64 -4.67 9.90
C VAL A 126 5.15 -5.88 10.69
N SER A 127 6.00 -6.89 10.85
CA SER A 127 5.65 -8.09 11.62
C SER A 127 5.35 -7.75 13.08
N LEU A 128 6.13 -6.85 13.68
CA LEU A 128 5.92 -6.39 15.05
C LEU A 128 4.63 -5.56 15.20
N LEU A 129 4.43 -4.58 14.31
CA LEU A 129 3.28 -3.65 14.35
C LEU A 129 1.94 -4.34 14.09
N LEU A 130 1.93 -5.42 13.31
CA LEU A 130 0.74 -6.20 12.98
C LEU A 130 0.65 -7.54 13.72
N ASN A 131 1.57 -7.81 14.66
CA ASN A 131 1.65 -9.04 15.45
C ASN A 131 1.67 -10.32 14.59
N ILE A 132 2.45 -10.30 13.51
CA ILE A 132 2.59 -11.42 12.59
C ILE A 132 3.69 -12.35 13.12
N LYS A 133 3.32 -13.58 13.47
CA LYS A 133 4.24 -14.58 14.04
C LYS A 133 5.02 -15.38 12.99
N LYS A 134 4.59 -15.33 11.73
CA LYS A 134 5.20 -16.05 10.61
C LYS A 134 6.05 -15.09 9.79
N GLU A 135 7.00 -15.64 9.04
CA GLU A 135 7.80 -14.86 8.10
C GLU A 135 6.90 -14.26 7.02
N VAL A 136 6.98 -12.93 6.84
CA VAL A 136 6.25 -12.18 5.82
C VAL A 136 7.15 -12.07 4.59
N GLN A 137 6.68 -12.46 3.41
CA GLN A 137 7.46 -12.27 2.17
C GLN A 137 7.71 -10.78 1.91
N GLU A 138 8.87 -10.43 1.34
CA GLU A 138 9.29 -9.03 1.16
C GLU A 138 8.22 -8.18 0.45
N ASP A 139 7.67 -8.66 -0.68
CA ASP A 139 6.66 -7.93 -1.46
C ASP A 139 5.38 -7.65 -0.63
N ALA A 140 4.98 -8.60 0.21
CA ALA A 140 3.82 -8.42 1.09
C ALA A 140 4.12 -7.46 2.25
N ALA A 141 5.36 -7.47 2.76
CA ALA A 141 5.79 -6.55 3.81
C ALA A 141 5.81 -5.10 3.30
N ASP A 142 6.31 -4.86 2.08
CA ASP A 142 6.32 -3.54 1.46
C ASP A 142 4.89 -3.01 1.26
N ALA A 143 3.95 -3.86 0.80
CA ALA A 143 2.54 -3.48 0.68
C ALA A 143 1.85 -3.18 2.03
N LEU A 144 2.10 -3.99 3.06
CA LEU A 144 1.60 -3.74 4.42
C LEU A 144 2.20 -2.46 5.01
N ALA A 145 3.46 -2.17 4.72
CA ALA A 145 4.11 -0.93 5.14
C ALA A 145 3.44 0.31 4.52
N VAL A 146 3.04 0.24 3.24
CA VAL A 146 2.28 1.30 2.57
C VAL A 146 0.93 1.51 3.26
N ALA A 147 0.21 0.44 3.61
CA ALA A 147 -1.05 0.54 4.35
C ALA A 147 -0.88 1.18 5.74
N ILE A 148 0.16 0.80 6.49
CA ILE A 148 0.49 1.41 7.80
C ILE A 148 0.86 2.89 7.63
N CYS A 149 1.62 3.23 6.59
CA CYS A 149 1.98 4.61 6.27
C CYS A 149 0.73 5.46 6.03
N HIS A 150 -0.26 4.91 5.32
CA HIS A 150 -1.53 5.57 5.10
C HIS A 150 -2.31 5.77 6.42
N ALA A 151 -2.42 4.73 7.25
CA ALA A 151 -3.10 4.81 8.55
C ALA A 151 -2.49 5.91 9.45
N ASN A 152 -1.16 5.98 9.54
CA ASN A 152 -0.45 6.98 10.33
C ASN A 152 -0.64 8.40 9.79
N SER A 153 -0.62 8.56 8.47
CA SER A 153 -0.83 9.84 7.80
C SER A 153 -2.26 10.35 8.03
N ARG A 154 -3.25 9.47 7.89
CA ARG A 154 -4.67 9.75 8.17
C ARG A 154 -4.88 10.23 9.59
N TRP A 155 -4.31 9.53 10.58
CA TRP A 155 -4.41 9.92 11.98
C TRP A 155 -3.81 11.31 12.24
N THR A 156 -2.62 11.57 11.69
CA THR A 156 -1.92 12.85 11.87
C THR A 156 -2.72 14.01 11.30
N LEU A 157 -3.23 13.88 10.07
CA LEU A 157 -4.08 14.88 9.44
C LEU A 157 -5.39 15.11 10.21
N GLY A 158 -6.00 14.04 10.71
CA GLY A 158 -7.20 14.12 11.56
C GLY A 158 -6.96 14.91 12.84
N ALA A 159 -5.83 14.68 13.51
CA ALA A 159 -5.45 15.40 14.72
C ALA A 159 -5.20 16.91 14.44
N ILE A 160 -4.49 17.24 13.36
CA ILE A 160 -4.22 18.62 12.95
C ILE A 160 -5.52 19.37 12.64
N ASN A 161 -6.46 18.73 11.93
CA ASN A 161 -7.75 19.32 11.59
C ASN A 161 -8.62 19.60 12.82
N GLN A 162 -8.61 18.71 13.82
CA GLN A 162 -9.30 18.93 15.09
C GLN A 162 -8.72 20.13 15.85
N ILE A 163 -7.39 20.24 15.93
CA ILE A 163 -6.72 21.38 16.56
C ILE A 163 -7.09 22.68 15.85
N SER A 164 -7.01 22.70 14.52
CA SER A 164 -7.31 23.89 13.70
C SER A 164 -8.78 24.34 13.82
N SER A 165 -9.72 23.39 13.89
CA SER A 165 -11.15 23.67 14.11
C SER A 165 -11.41 24.28 15.48
N ASN A 166 -10.73 23.80 16.52
CA ASN A 166 -10.84 24.34 17.88
C ASN A 166 -10.27 25.76 18.01
N TYR A 167 -9.24 26.11 17.22
CA TYR A 167 -8.71 27.47 17.17
C TYR A 167 -9.63 28.45 16.43
N ARG A 168 -10.36 28.02 15.39
CA ARG A 168 -11.30 28.89 14.63
C ARG A 168 -12.62 29.17 15.35
N LYS A 169 -12.95 28.42 16.41
CA LYS A 169 -14.17 28.60 17.22
C LYS A 169 -13.96 29.47 18.46
N LYS A 170 -12.75 29.99 18.68
CA LYS A 170 -12.42 31.01 19.68
C LYS A 170 -12.23 32.34 18.98
#